data_AF-A0A1G2CTU2-F1
#
_entry.id   AF-A0A1G2CTU2-F1
#
_cell.length_a   1.000
_cell.length_b   1.000
_cell.length_c   1.000
_cell.angle_alpha   90.00
_cell.angle_beta   90.00
_cell.angle_gamma   90.00
#
_symmetry.space_group_name_H-M   'P 1'
#
loop_
_entity.id
_entity.type
_entity.pdbx_description
1 polymer ?
#
loop_
_entity_poly.entity_id
_entity_poly.type
_entity_poly.pdbx_seq_one_letter_code
_entity_poly.pdbx_strand_id
1 'polypeptide(L)'
;MWQGTQPTGTSVKFQLASSDSTDGPWSYEGGDGTDTSYYTPSGPGSQVLVRQEYHVNKRYFRYEIFLYADELNTQTPTVTDVILGFSR
;
A
#
# COMPACT_ATOMS: atom_id res chain seq x y z
N MET A 1 -4.15 6.38 1.66
CA MET A 1 -4.58 6.10 3.07
C MET A 1 -5.53 4.91 3.05
N TRP A 2 -5.85 4.37 4.21
CA TRP A 2 -6.79 3.24 4.32
C TRP A 2 -7.66 3.40 5.58
N GLN A 3 -8.79 2.70 5.62
CA GLN A 3 -9.69 2.64 6.77
C GLN A 3 -9.86 1.21 7.26
N GLY A 4 -10.14 1.04 8.55
CA GLY A 4 -10.32 -0.25 9.21
C GLY A 4 -9.78 -0.24 10.64
N THR A 5 -9.32 -1.40 11.12
CA THR A 5 -8.78 -1.55 12.48
C THR A 5 -7.35 -2.06 12.45
N GLN A 6 -6.47 -1.48 13.28
CA GLN A 6 -5.11 -1.98 13.50
C GLN A 6 -4.91 -2.22 14.99
N PRO A 7 -5.14 -3.45 15.47
CA PRO A 7 -4.81 -3.80 16.84
C PRO A 7 -3.30 -3.65 17.13
N THR A 8 -2.93 -3.45 18.40
CA THR A 8 -1.53 -3.29 18.80
C THR A 8 -0.71 -4.53 18.41
N GLY A 9 0.51 -4.32 17.90
CA GLY A 9 1.37 -5.41 17.45
C GLY A 9 1.07 -5.93 16.04
N THR A 10 -0.02 -5.46 15.41
CA THR A 10 -0.33 -5.77 14.00
C THR A 10 0.20 -4.69 13.05
N SER A 11 0.32 -5.01 11.76
CA SER A 11 0.67 -4.01 10.75
C SER A 11 -0.05 -4.21 9.42
N VAL A 12 -0.32 -3.09 8.74
CA VAL A 12 -0.82 -3.04 7.36
C VAL A 12 0.22 -2.37 6.50
N LYS A 13 0.64 -3.03 5.43
CA LYS A 13 1.64 -2.52 4.48
C LYS A 13 1.12 -2.61 3.06
N PHE A 14 1.66 -1.75 2.19
CA PHE A 14 1.27 -1.68 0.79
C PHE A 14 2.48 -1.74 -0.11
N GLN A 15 2.33 -2.41 -1.25
CA GLN A 15 3.16 -2.19 -2.42
C GLN A 15 2.28 -1.72 -3.56
N LEU A 16 2.84 -0.84 -4.39
CA LEU A 16 2.13 -0.19 -5.47
C LEU A 16 2.78 -0.58 -6.79
N ALA A 17 1.98 -0.68 -7.84
CA ALA A 17 2.47 -0.92 -9.19
C ALA A 17 1.73 -0.02 -10.17
N SER A 18 2.42 0.44 -11.20
CA SER A 18 1.85 1.29 -12.24
C SER A 18 2.32 0.90 -13.62
N SER A 19 1.43 0.96 -14.61
CA SER A 19 1.71 0.47 -15.97
C SER A 19 0.97 1.27 -17.03
N ASP A 20 1.43 1.17 -18.28
CA ASP A 20 0.77 1.75 -19.45
C ASP A 20 -0.17 0.76 -20.16
N SER A 21 -0.18 -0.50 -19.70
CA SER A 21 -1.05 -1.56 -20.19
C SER A 21 -1.86 -2.17 -19.05
N THR A 22 -3.09 -2.61 -19.35
CA THR A 22 -3.93 -3.37 -18.41
C THR A 22 -3.33 -4.72 -18.04
N ASP A 23 -2.48 -5.26 -18.92
CA ASP A 23 -1.86 -6.58 -18.76
C ASP A 23 -0.49 -6.51 -18.07
N GLY A 24 0.01 -5.31 -17.80
CA GLY A 24 1.31 -5.08 -17.17
C GLY A 24 2.44 -4.78 -18.18
N PRO A 25 3.71 -4.84 -17.76
CA PRO A 25 4.19 -5.48 -16.53
C PRO A 25 3.72 -4.77 -15.25
N TRP A 26 3.60 -5.54 -14.16
CA TRP A 26 3.27 -5.07 -12.82
C TRP A 26 4.47 -5.29 -11.90
N SER A 27 5.27 -4.26 -11.70
CA SER A 27 6.35 -4.25 -10.71
C SER A 27 5.81 -3.65 -9.43
N TYR A 28 5.66 -4.46 -8.38
CA TYR A 28 5.18 -4.00 -7.08
C TYR A 28 6.36 -3.50 -6.26
N GLU A 29 6.30 -2.24 -5.87
CA GLU A 29 7.38 -1.57 -5.17
C GLU A 29 6.88 -0.79 -3.97
N GLY A 30 7.73 -0.67 -2.95
CA GLY A 30 7.47 0.15 -1.79
C GLY A 30 8.01 1.57 -1.92
N GLY A 31 8.09 2.28 -0.79
CA GLY A 31 8.44 3.70 -0.75
C GLY A 31 9.87 4.03 -1.18
N ASP A 32 10.73 3.03 -1.43
CA ASP A 32 12.10 3.21 -1.95
C ASP A 32 12.29 2.69 -3.39
N GLY A 33 11.22 2.26 -4.05
CA GLY A 33 11.28 1.75 -5.44
C GLY A 33 11.80 0.32 -5.56
N THR A 34 11.87 -0.44 -4.47
CA THR A 34 12.23 -1.87 -4.48
C THR A 34 11.05 -2.77 -4.14
N ASP A 35 11.14 -4.03 -4.57
CA ASP A 35 10.18 -5.10 -4.27
C ASP A 35 10.31 -5.64 -2.83
N THR A 36 11.34 -5.20 -2.08
CA THR A 36 11.57 -5.60 -0.68
C THR A 36 11.07 -4.59 0.35
N SER A 37 10.67 -3.40 -0.09
CA SER A 37 10.16 -2.35 0.79
C SER A 37 8.64 -2.18 0.67
N TYR A 38 8.09 -1.34 1.54
CA TYR A 38 6.65 -1.11 1.61
C TYR A 38 6.34 0.36 1.87
N TYR A 39 5.16 0.78 1.43
CA TYR A 39 4.50 1.95 1.98
C TYR A 39 3.83 1.56 3.29
N THR A 40 4.18 2.25 4.38
CA THR A 40 3.70 1.95 5.74
C THR A 40 2.99 3.18 6.35
N PRO A 41 1.69 3.38 6.08
CA PRO A 41 0.89 4.36 6.80
C PRO A 41 0.96 4.12 8.32
N SER A 42 0.96 5.18 9.11
CA SER A 42 1.04 5.08 10.59
C SER A 42 -0.19 4.42 11.24
N GLY A 43 -1.29 4.27 10.50
CA GLY A 43 -2.50 3.60 10.94
C GLY A 43 -3.71 3.92 10.06
N PRO A 44 -4.92 3.47 10.45
CA PRO A 44 -6.16 3.85 9.78
C PRO A 44 -6.32 5.37 9.71
N GLY A 45 -6.88 5.89 8.62
CA GLY A 45 -7.07 7.33 8.41
C GLY A 45 -5.78 8.12 8.11
N SER A 46 -4.60 7.52 8.25
CA SER A 46 -3.33 8.20 8.01
C SER A 46 -2.91 8.09 6.54
N GLN A 47 -2.47 9.22 5.98
CA GLN A 47 -1.96 9.27 4.60
C GLN A 47 -0.48 8.91 4.57
N VAL A 48 -0.08 8.21 3.51
CA VAL A 48 1.32 8.00 3.15
C VAL A 48 1.52 8.62 1.77
N LEU A 49 2.62 9.34 1.58
CA LEU A 49 2.92 9.96 0.30
C LEU A 49 3.36 8.87 -0.68
N VAL A 50 2.63 8.76 -1.81
CA VAL A 50 3.05 7.92 -2.94
C VAL A 50 4.18 8.65 -3.68
N ARG A 51 5.28 7.95 -3.93
CA ARG A 51 6.42 8.57 -4.59
C ARG A 51 6.17 8.67 -6.09
N GLN A 52 6.09 9.91 -6.57
CA GLN A 52 5.84 10.19 -7.98
C GLN A 52 6.93 9.61 -8.88
N GLU A 53 8.18 9.57 -8.42
CA GLU A 53 9.33 9.10 -9.21
C GLU A 53 9.18 7.67 -9.76
N TYR A 54 8.39 6.83 -9.11
CA TYR A 54 8.14 5.44 -9.52
C TYR A 54 6.82 5.25 -10.30
N HIS A 55 5.89 6.20 -10.21
CA HIS A 55 4.53 6.05 -10.72
C HIS A 55 4.08 7.13 -11.71
N VAL A 56 4.99 7.99 -12.15
CA VAL A 56 4.72 9.08 -13.12
C VAL A 56 4.54 8.56 -14.55
N ASN A 57 3.73 9.25 -15.33
CA ASN A 57 3.45 8.94 -16.75
C ASN A 57 2.91 7.54 -16.98
N LYS A 58 2.14 7.01 -16.02
CA LYS A 58 1.46 5.71 -16.12
C LYS A 58 -0.06 5.89 -16.17
N ARG A 59 -0.71 4.99 -16.92
CA ARG A 59 -2.17 5.02 -17.12
C ARG A 59 -2.94 4.20 -16.08
N TYR A 60 -2.35 3.11 -15.62
CA TYR A 60 -3.00 2.15 -14.74
C TYR A 60 -2.22 2.01 -13.43
N PHE A 61 -2.96 1.74 -12.36
CA PHE A 61 -2.44 1.60 -11.01
C PHE A 61 -3.02 0.33 -10.37
N ARG A 62 -2.18 -0.39 -9.63
CA ARG A 62 -2.55 -1.53 -8.79
C ARG A 62 -1.87 -1.42 -7.44
N TYR A 63 -2.44 -2.09 -6.46
CA TYR A 63 -1.86 -2.20 -5.13
C TYR A 63 -2.00 -3.63 -4.61
N GLU A 64 -1.07 -4.01 -3.75
CA GLU A 64 -1.17 -5.19 -2.90
C GLU A 64 -1.16 -4.76 -1.44
N ILE A 65 -1.90 -5.49 -0.61
CA ILE A 65 -2.00 -5.24 0.83
C ILE A 65 -1.44 -6.43 1.57
N PHE A 66 -0.54 -6.16 2.52
CA PHE A 66 0.01 -7.16 3.42
C PHE A 66 -0.55 -6.91 4.82
N LEU A 67 -1.25 -7.90 5.35
CA LEU A 67 -1.80 -7.89 6.71
C LEU A 67 -0.96 -8.80 7.58
N TYR A 68 -0.31 -8.24 8.60
CA TYR A 68 0.48 -9.00 9.57
C TYR A 68 -0.27 -9.05 10.89
N ALA A 69 -0.49 -10.26 11.39
CA ALA A 69 -1.00 -10.49 12.73
C ALA A 69 0.00 -10.05 13.80
N ASP A 70 -0.45 -10.00 15.04
CA ASP A 70 0.41 -9.87 16.22
C ASP A 70 1.31 -11.11 16.37
N GLU A 71 2.35 -11.00 17.22
CA GLU A 71 3.34 -12.07 17.44
C GLU A 71 2.71 -13.40 17.88
N LEU A 72 1.60 -13.33 18.64
CA LEU A 72 0.87 -14.50 19.13
C LEU A 72 -0.19 -15.02 18.15
N ASN A 73 -0.39 -14.36 16.99
CA ASN A 73 -1.41 -14.66 15.99
C ASN A 73 -2.84 -14.72 16.56
N THR A 74 -3.14 -13.84 17.51
CA THR A 74 -4.48 -13.72 18.14
C THR A 74 -5.30 -12.56 17.58
N GLN A 75 -4.65 -11.59 16.93
CA GLN A 75 -5.26 -10.40 16.37
C GLN A 75 -4.72 -10.15 14.96
N THR A 76 -5.60 -9.81 14.04
CA THR A 76 -5.25 -9.47 12.64
C THR A 76 -5.90 -8.13 12.31
N PRO A 77 -5.21 -7.23 11.59
CA PRO A 77 -5.80 -5.96 11.21
C PRO A 77 -6.86 -6.18 10.14
N THR A 78 -7.79 -5.24 10.03
CA THR A 78 -8.81 -5.24 8.98
C THR A 78 -8.66 -4.00 8.13
N VAL A 79 -8.84 -4.13 6.81
CA VAL A 79 -8.88 -3.01 5.87
C VAL A 79 -10.25 -3.02 5.20
N THR A 80 -11.05 -1.98 5.41
CA THR A 80 -12.37 -1.81 4.80
C THR A 80 -12.30 -0.98 3.53
N ASP A 81 -11.40 0.01 3.50
CA ASP A 81 -11.29 0.94 2.39
C ASP A 81 -9.83 1.26 2.09
N VAL A 82 -9.51 1.36 0.81
CA VAL A 82 -8.25 1.92 0.31
C VAL A 82 -8.57 3.18 -0.48
N ILE A 83 -7.96 4.30 -0.07
CA ILE A 83 -8.23 5.62 -0.64
C ILE A 83 -6.94 6.13 -1.26
N LEU A 84 -6.97 6.30 -2.58
CA LEU A 84 -5.92 6.92 -3.37
C LEU A 84 -6.30 8.37 -3.68
N GLY A 85 -5.51 9.31 -3.17
CA GLY A 85 -5.59 10.71 -3.58
C GLY A 85 -4.76 10.95 -4.84
N PHE A 86 -5.27 11.76 -5.76
CA PHE A 86 -4.53 12.21 -6.93
C PHE A 86 -4.62 13.73 -7.05
N SER A 87 -3.52 14.35 -7.49
CA SER A 87 -3.44 15.77 -7.83
C SER A 87 -3.01 15.91 -9.29
N ARG A 88 -3.44 16.99 -9.93
CA ARG A 88 -3.10 17.32 -11.32
C ARG A 88 -1.79 18.10 -11.41
#